data_AF-A0A519WC15-F1
#
_entry.id   AF-A0A519WC15-F1
#
_cell.length_a   1.000
_cell.length_b   1.000
_cell.length_c   1.000
_cell.angle_alpha   90.00
_cell.angle_beta   90.00
_cell.angle_gamma   90.00
#
_symmetry.space_group_name_H-M   'P 1'
#
loop_
_entity.id
_entity.type
_entity.pdbx_description
1 polymer ?
#
loop_
_entity_poly.entity_id
_entity_poly.type
_entity_poly.pdbx_seq_one_letter_code
_entity_poly.pdbx_strand_id
1 'polypeptide(L)'
;MREFFKYVFATVLGVVISFFLIILLSVLLIVGFVSSIETDKTVPVSDNSVLFLNLDQAIMERTPDDTFGNLPIVGGSAEKSIGFNSLIKALESAKTDDDIKCIYLNVSAPNAGYATMTEVRNALLDFRKSGKKIIAYSEVYTQGAYYLASAADEVYLNPEGALEFKGLSSKVMFFKGALDKLGVEAQIIRVGNYKSAVEPFFTDKMSDKNREQVTAYLGGLYQTLLQGISTTRKISVDSLHVMADEYKIQKPQDALDMKLIDGLRYKDQVLEELKTLSGKKAKSNISSITINDYAKNVSNKKSEGGKNKIAVIYANGEIMGGEGSDAQIGSERISRTIRKARMDSTIKGIVLRVNSPGGSALASDVIWREIILAKKVKPVIASFGDVAASGGYYIGCAADSIIVQPNTITGSIGVFGMIPNLQKLYNEKLGITFDGVKTGKYADIMSTDRPLTAGERLIIQTDVNRVYDGFITRVADGRKKSKAYIDSIAGGRVWVGTDAVRIGLADRTGSFNDAIVAAAKKGKIKDYKVVEYPEILDPLQSFIDNSSDKIRTYYAKQELGAHFYLYEQIKSTIMKSGVQTRMPFEIKVE
;
A
#
# COMPACT_ATOMS: atom_id res chain seq x y z
N MET A 1 -8.46 -64.75 25.87
CA MET A 1 -8.25 -64.66 24.40
C MET A 1 -9.41 -64.01 23.65
N ARG A 2 -10.68 -64.39 23.90
CA ARG A 2 -11.84 -63.82 23.19
C ARG A 2 -11.98 -62.30 23.31
N GLU A 3 -11.78 -61.73 24.51
CA GLU A 3 -11.80 -60.27 24.70
C GLU A 3 -10.64 -59.57 23.97
N PHE A 4 -9.44 -60.17 23.93
CA PHE A 4 -8.30 -59.62 23.19
C PHE A 4 -8.61 -59.49 21.68
N PHE A 5 -9.10 -60.55 21.05
CA PHE A 5 -9.48 -60.50 19.63
C PHE A 5 -10.62 -59.52 19.36
N LYS A 6 -11.58 -59.37 20.28
CA LYS A 6 -12.66 -58.39 20.18
C LYS A 6 -12.14 -56.95 20.15
N TYR A 7 -11.22 -56.57 21.04
CA TYR A 7 -10.62 -55.23 21.05
C TYR A 7 -9.69 -54.99 19.85
N VAL A 8 -8.94 -56.00 19.40
CA VAL A 8 -8.10 -55.90 18.21
C VAL A 8 -8.96 -55.68 16.96
N PHE A 9 -10.01 -56.46 16.74
CA PHE A 9 -10.89 -56.28 15.59
C PHE A 9 -11.68 -54.97 15.65
N ALA A 10 -12.12 -54.53 16.83
CA ALA A 10 -12.76 -53.23 17.00
C ALA A 10 -11.80 -52.06 16.66
N THR A 11 -10.52 -52.17 17.06
CA THR A 11 -9.50 -51.14 16.76
C THR A 11 -9.15 -51.13 15.28
N VAL A 12 -8.94 -52.30 14.67
CA VAL A 12 -8.69 -52.41 13.21
C VAL A 12 -9.86 -51.85 12.42
N LEU A 13 -11.11 -52.19 12.79
CA LEU A 13 -12.30 -51.64 12.17
C LEU A 13 -12.39 -50.11 12.35
N GLY A 14 -12.11 -49.60 13.55
CA GLY A 14 -12.05 -48.16 13.84
C GLY A 14 -11.01 -47.42 13.01
N VAL A 15 -9.82 -48.00 12.83
CA VAL A 15 -8.74 -47.44 11.99
C VAL A 15 -9.14 -47.46 10.52
N VAL A 16 -9.72 -48.55 10.01
CA VAL A 16 -10.17 -48.67 8.62
C VAL A 16 -11.30 -47.67 8.33
N ILE A 17 -12.28 -47.55 9.22
CA ILE A 17 -13.36 -46.56 9.10
C ILE A 17 -12.81 -45.13 9.15
N SER A 18 -11.90 -44.84 10.08
CA SER A 18 -11.26 -43.52 10.18
C SER A 18 -10.46 -43.18 8.93
N PHE A 19 -9.73 -44.15 8.37
CA PHE A 19 -8.98 -43.97 7.12
C PHE A 19 -9.91 -43.70 5.94
N PHE A 20 -11.03 -44.43 5.82
CA PHE A 20 -12.04 -44.17 4.79
C PHE A 20 -12.72 -42.81 4.96
N LEU A 21 -13.02 -42.40 6.21
CA LEU A 21 -13.57 -41.08 6.49
C LEU A 21 -12.58 -39.97 6.16
N ILE A 22 -11.30 -40.14 6.46
CA ILE A 22 -10.25 -39.19 6.08
C ILE A 22 -10.12 -39.11 4.57
N ILE A 23 -10.14 -40.24 3.85
CA ILE A 23 -10.11 -40.24 2.37
C ILE A 23 -11.36 -39.57 1.81
N LEU A 24 -12.54 -39.88 2.31
CA LEU A 24 -13.79 -39.27 1.86
C LEU A 24 -13.77 -37.76 2.12
N LEU A 25 -13.33 -37.33 3.30
CA LEU A 25 -13.16 -35.92 3.64
C LEU A 25 -12.12 -35.27 2.73
N SER A 26 -11.00 -35.95 2.45
CA SER A 26 -9.96 -35.47 1.53
C SER A 26 -10.49 -35.35 0.10
N VAL A 27 -11.31 -36.30 -0.37
CA VAL A 27 -11.94 -36.26 -1.70
C VAL A 27 -12.98 -35.15 -1.76
N LEU A 28 -13.79 -34.94 -0.71
CA LEU A 28 -14.73 -33.83 -0.64
C LEU A 28 -14.01 -32.47 -0.61
N LEU A 29 -12.89 -32.38 0.12
CA LEU A 29 -12.02 -31.22 0.09
C LEU A 29 -11.40 -31.00 -1.28
N ILE A 30 -10.93 -32.06 -1.96
CA ILE A 30 -10.38 -31.99 -3.33
C ILE A 30 -11.48 -31.62 -4.34
N VAL A 31 -12.69 -32.13 -4.22
CA VAL A 31 -13.82 -31.78 -5.09
C VAL A 31 -14.23 -30.32 -4.84
N GLY A 32 -14.26 -29.87 -3.58
CA GLY A 32 -14.43 -28.45 -3.23
C GLY A 32 -13.27 -27.57 -3.72
N PHE A 33 -12.06 -28.11 -3.76
CA PHE A 33 -10.87 -27.46 -4.29
C PHE A 33 -10.93 -27.33 -5.83
N VAL A 34 -11.29 -28.40 -6.53
CA VAL A 34 -11.45 -28.41 -8.00
C VAL A 34 -12.62 -27.53 -8.44
N SER A 35 -13.72 -27.49 -7.68
CA SER A 35 -14.86 -26.62 -7.99
C SER A 35 -14.58 -25.14 -7.68
N SER A 36 -13.73 -24.83 -6.70
CA SER A 36 -13.27 -23.45 -6.44
C SER A 36 -12.22 -22.94 -7.44
N ILE A 37 -11.57 -23.85 -8.18
CA ILE A 37 -10.65 -23.54 -9.28
C ILE A 37 -11.38 -23.10 -10.57
N GLU A 38 -12.73 -23.17 -10.66
CA GLU A 38 -13.50 -22.57 -11.77
C GLU A 38 -13.41 -21.02 -11.73
N THR A 39 -12.25 -20.48 -12.11
CA THR A 39 -11.89 -19.07 -12.05
C THR A 39 -12.04 -18.33 -13.38
N ASP A 40 -12.45 -19.04 -14.45
CA ASP A 40 -12.43 -18.52 -15.83
C ASP A 40 -13.80 -18.11 -16.41
N LYS A 41 -14.89 -18.12 -15.62
CA LYS A 41 -16.19 -17.65 -16.12
C LYS A 41 -16.19 -16.13 -16.20
N THR A 42 -15.92 -15.58 -17.39
CA THR A 42 -16.15 -14.16 -17.71
C THR A 42 -17.62 -13.82 -17.46
N VAL A 43 -17.88 -12.76 -16.70
CA VAL A 43 -19.25 -12.30 -16.44
C VAL A 43 -19.70 -11.50 -17.66
N PRO A 44 -20.73 -11.91 -18.43
CA PRO A 44 -21.13 -11.17 -19.62
C PRO A 44 -21.57 -9.74 -19.26
N VAL A 45 -21.02 -8.75 -19.96
CA VAL A 45 -21.50 -7.37 -19.87
C VAL A 45 -22.78 -7.29 -20.67
N SER A 46 -23.91 -6.99 -20.02
CA SER A 46 -25.18 -6.84 -20.72
C SER A 46 -25.25 -5.47 -21.42
N ASP A 47 -25.95 -5.40 -22.54
CA ASP A 47 -26.22 -4.13 -23.21
C ASP A 47 -26.81 -3.09 -22.23
N ASN A 48 -26.35 -1.85 -22.37
CA ASN A 48 -26.78 -0.72 -21.56
C ASN A 48 -26.56 -0.90 -20.04
N SER A 49 -25.40 -1.41 -19.66
CA SER A 49 -24.98 -1.60 -18.27
C SER A 49 -24.50 -0.32 -17.59
N VAL A 50 -24.76 -0.25 -16.29
CA VAL A 50 -24.13 0.69 -15.34
C VAL A 50 -22.90 0.01 -14.73
N LEU A 51 -21.74 0.67 -14.79
CA LEU A 51 -20.56 0.19 -14.08
C LEU A 51 -20.67 0.58 -12.60
N PHE A 52 -20.87 -0.41 -11.73
CA PHE A 52 -20.92 -0.20 -10.30
C PHE A 52 -19.51 -0.19 -9.70
N LEU A 53 -19.08 1.00 -9.29
CA LEU A 53 -17.75 1.27 -8.77
C LEU A 53 -17.82 1.44 -7.26
N ASN A 54 -17.57 0.34 -6.53
CA ASN A 54 -17.40 0.39 -5.07
C ASN A 54 -15.93 0.63 -4.73
N LEU A 55 -15.62 1.74 -4.06
CA LEU A 55 -14.25 2.10 -3.63
C LEU A 55 -14.02 1.98 -2.12
N ASP A 56 -15.00 1.45 -1.37
CA ASP A 56 -14.84 1.13 0.07
C ASP A 56 -14.11 -0.21 0.30
N GLN A 57 -13.63 -0.83 -0.77
CA GLN A 57 -12.75 -2.00 -0.74
C GLN A 57 -11.28 -1.60 -0.74
N ALA A 58 -10.40 -2.48 -0.25
CA ALA A 58 -8.95 -2.24 -0.31
C ALA A 58 -8.47 -2.14 -1.77
N ILE A 59 -7.75 -1.06 -2.09
CA ILE A 59 -7.11 -0.87 -3.39
C ILE A 59 -5.63 -1.20 -3.24
N MET A 60 -5.24 -2.40 -3.68
CA MET A 60 -3.87 -2.88 -3.59
C MET A 60 -3.09 -2.51 -4.84
N GLU A 61 -1.75 -2.37 -4.79
CA GLU A 61 -0.95 -2.05 -6.00
C GLU A 61 -1.19 -3.02 -7.17
N ARG A 62 -1.46 -4.29 -6.84
CA ARG A 62 -1.76 -5.35 -7.80
C ARG A 62 -2.86 -6.27 -7.28
N THR A 63 -3.68 -6.78 -8.19
CA THR A 63 -4.75 -7.74 -7.89
C THR A 63 -4.14 -9.03 -7.32
N PRO A 64 -4.49 -9.45 -6.08
CA PRO A 64 -4.10 -10.75 -5.55
C PRO A 64 -4.74 -11.87 -6.36
N ASP A 65 -4.05 -13.01 -6.51
CA ASP A 65 -4.70 -14.23 -6.96
C ASP A 65 -5.41 -14.90 -5.77
N ASP A 66 -6.69 -14.59 -5.60
CA ASP A 66 -7.50 -15.01 -4.46
C ASP A 66 -8.35 -16.24 -4.78
N THR A 67 -7.72 -17.28 -5.34
CA THR A 67 -8.39 -18.56 -5.67
C THR A 67 -9.03 -19.21 -4.44
N PHE A 68 -8.53 -18.92 -3.23
CA PHE A 68 -8.92 -19.59 -1.99
C PHE A 68 -9.62 -18.71 -0.95
N GLY A 69 -9.77 -17.40 -1.18
CA GLY A 69 -10.34 -16.46 -0.19
C GLY A 69 -11.81 -16.70 0.16
N ASN A 70 -12.53 -17.44 -0.68
CA ASN A 70 -13.95 -17.79 -0.48
C ASN A 70 -14.16 -19.18 0.15
N LEU A 71 -13.11 -19.90 0.56
CA LEU A 71 -13.28 -21.21 1.19
C LEU A 71 -13.92 -21.05 2.59
N PRO A 72 -15.09 -21.65 2.83
CA PRO A 72 -15.84 -21.49 4.10
C PRO A 72 -15.17 -22.14 5.32
N ILE A 73 -14.02 -22.80 5.14
CA ILE A 73 -13.30 -23.56 6.17
C ILE A 73 -12.50 -22.62 7.11
N VAL A 74 -12.20 -21.39 6.69
CA VAL A 74 -11.35 -20.46 7.45
C VAL A 74 -12.07 -19.13 7.71
N GLY A 75 -13.29 -19.15 8.28
CA GLY A 75 -13.98 -17.93 8.77
C GLY A 75 -13.97 -16.74 7.79
N GLY A 76 -13.87 -17.02 6.49
CA GLY A 76 -13.28 -16.13 5.52
C GLY A 76 -14.34 -15.32 4.81
N SER A 77 -14.86 -14.28 5.47
CA SER A 77 -15.27 -13.11 4.70
C SER A 77 -13.99 -12.37 4.30
N ALA A 78 -13.26 -12.87 3.31
CA ALA A 78 -12.18 -12.09 2.72
C ALA A 78 -12.80 -10.77 2.26
N GLU A 79 -12.43 -9.67 2.91
CA GLU A 79 -12.84 -8.34 2.46
C GLU A 79 -12.44 -8.21 1.00
N LYS A 80 -13.41 -7.89 0.14
CA LYS A 80 -13.16 -7.74 -1.29
C LYS A 80 -12.04 -6.71 -1.46
N SER A 81 -11.16 -6.95 -2.42
CA SER A 81 -10.10 -6.02 -2.82
C SER A 81 -10.01 -5.97 -4.34
N ILE A 82 -9.41 -4.90 -4.84
CA ILE A 82 -9.12 -4.73 -6.27
C ILE A 82 -7.70 -4.23 -6.44
N GLY A 83 -6.99 -4.75 -7.46
CA GLY A 83 -5.72 -4.18 -7.87
C GLY A 83 -5.90 -2.83 -8.53
N PHE A 84 -5.10 -1.86 -8.12
CA PHE A 84 -4.98 -0.53 -8.68
C PHE A 84 -4.77 -0.60 -10.19
N ASN A 85 -3.85 -1.45 -10.65
CA ASN A 85 -3.59 -1.66 -12.07
C ASN A 85 -4.84 -2.15 -12.84
N SER A 86 -5.58 -3.09 -12.27
CA SER A 86 -6.81 -3.64 -12.85
C SER A 86 -7.95 -2.61 -12.83
N LEU A 87 -8.08 -1.83 -11.76
CA LEU A 87 -9.03 -0.73 -11.64
C LEU A 87 -8.81 0.34 -12.70
N ILE A 88 -7.56 0.81 -12.88
CA ILE A 88 -7.24 1.84 -13.88
C ILE A 88 -7.50 1.32 -15.31
N LYS A 89 -7.05 0.10 -15.63
CA LYS A 89 -7.33 -0.53 -16.95
C LYS A 89 -8.83 -0.73 -17.20
N ALA A 90 -9.59 -1.06 -16.16
CA ALA A 90 -11.04 -1.22 -16.24
C ALA A 90 -11.73 0.12 -16.55
N LEU A 91 -11.36 1.20 -15.85
CA LEU A 91 -11.89 2.54 -16.13
C LEU A 91 -11.52 3.03 -17.55
N GLU A 92 -10.30 2.75 -17.99
CA GLU A 92 -9.85 3.05 -19.36
C GLU A 92 -10.67 2.30 -20.41
N SER A 93 -10.89 1.00 -20.20
CA SER A 93 -11.68 0.16 -21.12
C SER A 93 -13.16 0.58 -21.17
N ALA A 94 -13.74 0.89 -20.00
CA ALA A 94 -15.14 1.31 -19.88
C ALA A 94 -15.42 2.62 -20.63
N LYS A 95 -14.39 3.46 -20.84
CA LYS A 95 -14.51 4.72 -21.58
C LYS A 95 -15.02 4.49 -23.02
N THR A 96 -14.52 3.44 -23.67
CA THR A 96 -14.82 3.12 -25.09
C THR A 96 -15.77 1.94 -25.25
N ASP A 97 -16.21 1.33 -24.16
CA ASP A 97 -17.12 0.18 -24.19
C ASP A 97 -18.58 0.64 -24.35
N ASP A 98 -19.18 0.40 -25.52
CA ASP A 98 -20.53 0.86 -25.83
C ASP A 98 -21.60 0.26 -24.91
N ASP A 99 -21.34 -0.88 -24.27
CA ASP A 99 -22.29 -1.50 -23.35
C ASP A 99 -22.30 -0.80 -21.99
N ILE A 100 -21.24 -0.09 -21.62
CA ILE A 100 -21.19 0.72 -20.41
C ILE A 100 -21.69 2.14 -20.70
N LYS A 101 -22.82 2.54 -20.08
CA LYS A 101 -23.46 3.85 -20.33
C LYS A 101 -23.10 4.93 -19.30
N CYS A 102 -22.90 4.54 -18.05
CA CYS A 102 -22.52 5.45 -16.96
C CYS A 102 -21.84 4.69 -15.83
N ILE A 103 -21.21 5.43 -14.91
CA ILE A 103 -20.65 4.91 -13.66
C ILE A 103 -21.56 5.31 -12.50
N TYR A 104 -21.86 4.32 -11.65
CA TYR A 104 -22.38 4.57 -10.31
C TYR A 104 -21.24 4.43 -9.30
N LEU A 105 -20.76 5.56 -8.77
CA LEU A 105 -19.66 5.63 -7.80
C LEU A 105 -20.21 5.56 -6.37
N ASN A 106 -19.95 4.44 -5.71
CA ASN A 106 -20.25 4.23 -4.30
C ASN A 106 -18.96 4.29 -3.48
N VAL A 107 -18.84 5.31 -2.64
CA VAL A 107 -17.67 5.51 -1.78
C VAL A 107 -18.05 6.29 -0.53
N SER A 108 -17.72 5.74 0.63
CA SER A 108 -18.04 6.30 1.95
C SER A 108 -16.78 6.50 2.79
N ALA A 109 -15.89 5.51 2.78
CA ALA A 109 -14.64 5.46 3.51
C ALA A 109 -13.61 4.62 2.71
N PRO A 110 -12.96 5.21 1.69
CA PRO A 110 -12.05 4.47 0.82
C PRO A 110 -10.84 3.94 1.59
N ASN A 111 -10.45 2.69 1.32
CA ASN A 111 -9.27 2.06 1.89
C ASN A 111 -8.10 2.12 0.89
N ALA A 112 -7.57 3.34 0.71
CA ALA A 112 -6.44 3.63 -0.16
C ALA A 112 -5.67 4.86 0.34
N GLY A 113 -4.37 4.94 0.05
CA GLY A 113 -3.61 6.16 0.32
C GLY A 113 -3.98 7.31 -0.63
N TYR A 114 -3.60 8.53 -0.26
CA TYR A 114 -3.96 9.73 -0.99
C TYR A 114 -3.44 9.74 -2.44
N ALA A 115 -2.24 9.20 -2.72
CA ALA A 115 -1.71 9.14 -4.07
C ALA A 115 -2.52 8.19 -4.95
N THR A 116 -2.85 7.02 -4.41
CA THR A 116 -3.74 6.06 -5.07
C THR A 116 -5.12 6.71 -5.34
N MET A 117 -5.70 7.43 -4.36
CA MET A 117 -6.94 8.15 -4.57
C MET A 117 -6.84 9.23 -5.65
N THR A 118 -5.72 9.95 -5.74
CA THR A 118 -5.49 10.94 -6.81
C THR A 118 -5.39 10.28 -8.19
N GLU A 119 -4.74 9.12 -8.30
CA GLU A 119 -4.70 8.37 -9.56
C GLU A 119 -6.08 7.88 -9.99
N VAL A 120 -6.87 7.32 -9.06
CA VAL A 120 -8.24 6.89 -9.32
C VAL A 120 -9.11 8.09 -9.69
N ARG A 121 -9.00 9.20 -8.96
CA ARG A 121 -9.69 10.47 -9.29
C ARG A 121 -9.36 10.93 -10.71
N ASN A 122 -8.08 10.91 -11.10
CA ASN A 122 -7.67 11.30 -12.44
C ASN A 122 -8.24 10.37 -13.52
N ALA A 123 -8.33 9.06 -13.26
CA ALA A 123 -8.98 8.11 -14.16
C ALA A 123 -10.49 8.36 -14.29
N LEU A 124 -11.17 8.72 -13.20
CA LEU A 124 -12.59 9.14 -13.24
C LEU A 124 -12.77 10.42 -14.08
N LEU A 125 -11.88 11.41 -13.89
CA LEU A 125 -11.90 12.63 -14.69
C LEU A 125 -11.61 12.36 -16.17
N ASP A 126 -10.74 11.40 -16.50
CA ASP A 126 -10.52 11.00 -17.90
C ASP A 126 -11.72 10.26 -18.48
N PHE A 127 -12.37 9.38 -17.71
CA PHE A 127 -13.59 8.69 -18.12
C PHE A 127 -14.68 9.69 -18.52
N ARG A 128 -14.88 10.76 -17.74
CA ARG A 128 -15.87 11.82 -18.04
C ARG A 128 -15.69 12.49 -19.39
N LYS A 129 -14.46 12.52 -19.93
CA LYS A 129 -14.19 13.07 -21.27
C LYS A 129 -14.85 12.27 -22.39
N SER A 130 -15.29 11.03 -22.13
CA SER A 130 -16.11 10.26 -23.09
C SER A 130 -17.53 10.79 -23.27
N GLY A 131 -17.99 11.68 -22.39
CA GLY A 131 -19.38 12.13 -22.34
C GLY A 131 -20.30 11.21 -21.52
N LYS A 132 -19.82 10.04 -21.09
CA LYS A 132 -20.55 9.16 -20.16
C LYS A 132 -20.54 9.76 -18.76
N LYS A 133 -21.72 9.78 -18.12
CA LYS A 133 -21.92 10.38 -16.79
C LYS A 133 -21.35 9.50 -15.67
N ILE A 134 -20.87 10.15 -14.62
CA ILE A 134 -20.56 9.55 -13.32
C ILE A 134 -21.51 10.15 -12.28
N ILE A 135 -22.27 9.29 -11.60
CA ILE A 135 -23.14 9.67 -10.48
C ILE A 135 -22.52 9.11 -9.19
N ALA A 136 -22.19 9.97 -8.24
CA ALA A 136 -21.71 9.58 -6.92
C ALA A 136 -22.84 9.67 -5.89
N TYR A 137 -23.00 8.65 -5.05
CA TYR A 137 -23.91 8.67 -3.92
C TYR A 137 -23.29 7.97 -2.72
N SER A 138 -23.52 8.54 -1.54
CA SER A 138 -23.32 7.88 -0.27
C SER A 138 -24.24 8.46 0.79
N GLU A 139 -24.47 7.71 1.85
CA GLU A 139 -25.10 8.19 3.08
C GLU A 139 -24.11 8.97 3.94
N VAL A 140 -22.83 8.61 3.88
CA VAL A 140 -21.75 9.27 4.60
C VAL A 140 -20.54 9.41 3.70
N TYR A 141 -20.03 10.63 3.55
CA TYR A 141 -18.74 10.86 2.93
C TYR A 141 -17.70 11.25 3.99
N THR A 142 -16.70 10.41 4.19
CA THR A 142 -15.41 10.84 4.76
C THR A 142 -14.72 11.82 3.81
N GLN A 143 -13.69 12.56 4.28
CA GLN A 143 -12.96 13.51 3.42
C GLN A 143 -12.31 12.84 2.20
N GLY A 144 -11.74 11.63 2.37
CA GLY A 144 -11.19 10.85 1.27
C GLY A 144 -12.27 10.41 0.27
N ALA A 145 -13.43 9.98 0.78
CA ALA A 145 -14.57 9.61 -0.06
C ALA A 145 -15.09 10.81 -0.85
N TYR A 146 -15.25 11.96 -0.21
CA TYR A 146 -15.67 13.19 -0.89
C TYR A 146 -14.63 13.67 -1.91
N TYR A 147 -13.33 13.50 -1.63
CA TYR A 147 -12.28 13.76 -2.60
C TYR A 147 -12.39 12.86 -3.84
N LEU A 148 -12.86 11.62 -3.74
CA LEU A 148 -13.15 10.80 -4.93
C LEU A 148 -14.49 11.19 -5.58
N ALA A 149 -15.55 11.32 -4.78
CA ALA A 149 -16.90 11.62 -5.23
C ALA A 149 -16.98 12.95 -5.98
N SER A 150 -16.26 13.99 -5.54
CA SER A 150 -16.20 15.30 -6.21
C SER A 150 -15.62 15.25 -7.63
N ALA A 151 -15.10 14.11 -8.09
CA ALA A 151 -14.69 13.88 -9.48
C ALA A 151 -15.87 13.60 -10.41
N ALA A 152 -17.02 13.18 -9.85
CA ALA A 152 -18.23 12.83 -10.57
C ALA A 152 -18.87 14.04 -11.28
N ASP A 153 -19.84 13.76 -12.14
CA ASP A 153 -20.67 14.79 -12.74
C ASP A 153 -21.71 15.30 -11.73
N GLU A 154 -22.34 14.37 -11.01
CA GLU A 154 -23.29 14.66 -9.93
C GLU A 154 -22.86 13.96 -8.64
N VAL A 155 -22.90 14.68 -7.52
CA VAL A 155 -22.61 14.19 -6.17
C VAL A 155 -23.85 14.34 -5.32
N TYR A 156 -24.41 13.20 -4.92
CA TYR A 156 -25.58 13.14 -4.06
C TYR A 156 -25.23 12.66 -2.66
N LEU A 157 -25.92 13.21 -1.68
CA LEU A 157 -25.86 12.82 -0.27
C LEU A 157 -27.27 12.45 0.20
N ASN A 158 -27.38 11.50 1.11
CA ASN A 158 -28.65 11.21 1.76
C ASN A 158 -29.17 12.45 2.55
N PRO A 159 -30.48 12.76 2.54
CA PRO A 159 -31.03 13.90 3.29
C PRO A 159 -30.71 13.90 4.79
N GLU A 160 -30.51 12.72 5.39
CA GLU A 160 -30.15 12.52 6.80
C GLU A 160 -28.69 12.02 6.96
N GLY A 161 -27.88 12.19 5.91
CA GLY A 161 -26.50 11.72 5.86
C GLY A 161 -25.48 12.63 6.56
N ALA A 162 -24.19 12.42 6.24
CA ALA A 162 -23.11 13.28 6.71
C ALA A 162 -22.01 13.46 5.65
N LEU A 163 -21.42 14.66 5.60
CA LEU A 163 -20.21 14.93 4.83
C LEU A 163 -19.15 15.50 5.77
N GLU A 164 -18.07 14.77 5.98
CA GLU A 164 -16.95 15.24 6.78
C GLU A 164 -16.09 16.20 5.97
N PHE A 165 -15.97 17.45 6.44
CA PHE A 165 -15.07 18.44 5.85
C PHE A 165 -14.46 19.30 6.95
N LYS A 166 -13.33 18.83 7.50
CA LYS A 166 -12.76 19.30 8.77
C LYS A 166 -11.23 19.50 8.75
N GLY A 167 -10.61 19.37 7.57
CA GLY A 167 -9.16 19.40 7.40
C GLY A 167 -8.50 18.06 7.77
N LEU A 168 -7.20 17.95 7.50
CA LEU A 168 -6.44 16.72 7.77
C LEU A 168 -5.73 16.81 9.11
N SER A 169 -5.71 15.71 9.85
CA SER A 169 -4.94 15.59 11.09
C SER A 169 -4.01 14.38 11.07
N SER A 170 -2.89 14.47 11.80
CA SER A 170 -1.99 13.34 12.01
C SER A 170 -1.63 13.22 13.48
N LYS A 171 -1.73 11.99 14.01
CA LYS A 171 -1.42 11.66 15.40
C LYS A 171 -0.37 10.56 15.42
N VAL A 172 0.65 10.75 16.27
CA VAL A 172 1.71 9.77 16.50
C VAL A 172 1.62 9.32 17.94
N MET A 173 1.63 8.00 18.16
CA MET A 173 1.69 7.43 19.50
C MET A 173 3.11 7.40 20.01
N PHE A 174 3.27 7.61 21.32
CA PHE A 174 4.55 7.55 22.01
C PHE A 174 4.49 6.47 23.10
N PHE A 175 5.46 5.56 23.06
CA PHE A 175 5.53 4.37 23.90
C PHE A 175 6.54 4.49 25.03
N LYS A 176 7.39 5.54 25.06
CA LYS A 176 8.42 5.71 26.10
C LYS A 176 7.89 5.46 27.52
N GLY A 177 6.77 6.11 27.90
CA GLY A 177 6.19 5.93 29.23
C GLY A 177 5.69 4.51 29.52
N ALA A 178 5.25 3.76 28.50
CA ALA A 178 4.88 2.35 28.64
C ALA A 178 6.13 1.45 28.77
N LEU A 179 7.15 1.71 27.94
CA LEU A 179 8.43 0.99 27.98
C LEU A 179 9.14 1.19 29.32
N ASP A 180 9.19 2.41 29.84
CA ASP A 180 9.76 2.72 31.16
C ASP A 180 9.07 1.91 32.28
N LYS A 181 7.74 1.78 32.24
CA LYS A 181 6.98 0.97 33.22
C LYS A 181 7.34 -0.51 33.14
N LEU A 182 7.58 -1.02 31.93
CA LEU A 182 7.99 -2.40 31.67
C LEU A 182 9.47 -2.65 32.00
N GLY A 183 10.27 -1.62 32.28
CA GLY A 183 11.72 -1.77 32.45
C GLY A 183 12.44 -2.02 31.13
N VAL A 184 11.92 -1.49 30.02
CA VAL A 184 12.50 -1.57 28.69
C VAL A 184 13.03 -0.20 28.28
N GLU A 185 14.28 -0.12 27.88
CA GLU A 185 14.91 1.10 27.37
C GLU A 185 15.23 0.92 25.88
N ALA A 186 14.76 1.83 25.02
CA ALA A 186 15.12 1.82 23.61
C ALA A 186 16.46 2.56 23.39
N GLN A 187 17.54 1.83 23.08
CA GLN A 187 18.84 2.43 22.81
C GLN A 187 18.95 2.86 21.35
N ILE A 188 18.85 4.16 21.12
CA ILE A 188 18.76 4.75 19.77
C ILE A 188 20.12 5.24 19.26
N ILE A 189 20.42 4.91 18.00
CA ILE A 189 21.59 5.37 17.24
C ILE A 189 21.07 5.84 15.88
N ARG A 190 21.24 7.12 15.51
CA ARG A 190 20.66 7.66 14.27
C ARG A 190 21.52 8.73 13.63
N VAL A 191 21.32 8.94 12.34
CA VAL A 191 21.82 10.11 11.60
C VAL A 191 20.65 10.87 10.99
N GLY A 192 20.58 12.16 11.28
CA GLY A 192 19.58 13.08 10.78
C GLY A 192 18.55 13.53 11.82
N ASN A 193 18.36 14.85 11.93
CA ASN A 193 17.45 15.47 12.89
C ASN A 193 15.97 15.22 12.59
N TYR A 194 15.64 14.94 11.32
CA TYR A 194 14.29 14.62 10.88
C TYR A 194 14.01 13.11 10.86
N LYS A 195 15.02 12.28 11.19
CA LYS A 195 14.83 10.81 11.28
C LYS A 195 14.09 10.46 12.58
N SER A 196 12.79 10.68 12.58
CA SER A 196 11.93 10.61 13.75
C SER A 196 11.30 9.24 14.00
N ALA A 197 11.71 8.20 13.27
CA ALA A 197 11.09 6.88 13.38
C ALA A 197 11.21 6.22 14.74
N VAL A 198 12.23 6.66 15.44
CA VAL A 198 12.62 6.18 16.75
C VAL A 198 12.00 7.02 17.87
N GLU A 199 11.51 8.24 17.59
CA GLU A 199 10.98 9.15 18.62
C GLU A 199 9.90 8.50 19.50
N PRO A 200 8.91 7.76 18.95
CA PRO A 200 7.94 7.04 19.78
C PRO A 200 8.53 6.19 20.90
N PHE A 201 9.77 5.71 20.76
CA PHE A 201 10.37 4.76 21.69
C PHE A 201 11.28 5.41 22.75
N PHE A 202 11.66 6.68 22.59
CA PHE A 202 12.53 7.38 23.56
C PHE A 202 12.06 8.78 23.97
N THR A 203 11.01 9.32 23.34
CA THR A 203 10.35 10.57 23.74
C THR A 203 8.87 10.33 24.05
N ASP A 204 8.20 11.33 24.61
CA ASP A 204 6.76 11.34 24.91
C ASP A 204 5.95 12.24 23.95
N LYS A 205 6.65 12.98 23.10
CA LYS A 205 6.08 13.89 22.09
C LYS A 205 7.02 14.04 20.89
N MET A 206 6.48 14.58 19.80
CA MET A 206 7.27 14.95 18.63
C MET A 206 8.35 15.96 18.99
N SER A 207 9.56 15.77 18.48
CA SER A 207 10.56 16.85 18.46
C SER A 207 10.09 18.01 17.57
N ASP A 208 10.69 19.19 17.74
CA ASP A 208 10.37 20.35 16.89
C ASP A 208 10.61 20.05 15.41
N LYS A 209 11.66 19.28 15.11
CA LYS A 209 11.99 18.85 13.74
C LYS A 209 11.00 17.84 13.18
N ASN A 210 10.52 16.91 14.00
CA ASN A 210 9.46 16.02 13.60
C ASN A 210 8.15 16.79 13.36
N ARG A 211 7.77 17.70 14.28
CA ARG A 211 6.60 18.54 14.12
C ARG A 211 6.66 19.39 12.84
N GLU A 212 7.81 20.02 12.57
CA GLU A 212 8.06 20.80 11.35
C GLU A 212 7.78 19.97 10.07
N GLN A 213 8.35 18.77 9.96
CA GLN A 213 8.11 17.94 8.75
C GLN A 213 6.68 17.42 8.67
N VAL A 214 6.05 17.06 9.81
CA VAL A 214 4.68 16.56 9.84
C VAL A 214 3.71 17.63 9.39
N THR A 215 3.85 18.84 9.92
CA THR A 215 3.07 20.00 9.48
C THR A 215 3.27 20.27 7.98
N ALA A 216 4.51 20.21 7.49
CA ALA A 216 4.81 20.48 6.09
C ALA A 216 4.16 19.48 5.12
N TYR A 217 4.37 18.16 5.32
CA TYR A 217 3.78 17.19 4.40
C TYR A 217 2.26 17.11 4.55
N LEU A 218 1.71 17.27 5.77
CA LEU A 218 0.26 17.26 6.00
C LEU A 218 -0.41 18.44 5.28
N GLY A 219 0.19 19.63 5.35
CA GLY A 219 -0.26 20.79 4.59
C GLY A 219 -0.22 20.56 3.08
N GLY A 220 0.84 19.93 2.56
CA GLY A 220 0.93 19.59 1.13
C GLY A 220 -0.12 18.57 0.66
N LEU A 221 -0.41 17.55 1.48
CA LEU A 221 -1.50 16.61 1.22
C LEU A 221 -2.85 17.33 1.19
N TYR A 222 -3.12 18.18 2.18
CA TYR A 222 -4.37 18.93 2.28
C TYR A 222 -4.54 19.90 1.11
N GLN A 223 -3.49 20.62 0.72
CA GLN A 223 -3.52 21.51 -0.43
C GLN A 223 -3.86 20.76 -1.73
N THR A 224 -3.33 19.55 -1.91
CA THR A 224 -3.65 18.70 -3.07
C THR A 224 -5.13 18.30 -3.09
N LEU A 225 -5.68 17.94 -1.91
CA LEU A 225 -7.10 17.64 -1.74
C LEU A 225 -7.96 18.86 -2.10
N LEU A 226 -7.67 20.01 -1.51
CA LEU A 226 -8.41 21.25 -1.76
C LEU A 226 -8.36 21.67 -3.22
N GLN A 227 -7.18 21.62 -3.85
CA GLN A 227 -7.02 21.96 -5.26
C GLN A 227 -7.82 21.03 -6.18
N GLY A 228 -7.85 19.73 -5.85
CA GLY A 228 -8.65 18.76 -6.58
C GLY A 228 -10.14 19.09 -6.53
N ILE A 229 -10.68 19.33 -5.33
CA ILE A 229 -12.10 19.69 -5.12
C ILE A 229 -12.42 21.03 -5.79
N SER A 230 -11.57 22.03 -5.58
CA SER A 230 -11.71 23.37 -6.17
C SER A 230 -11.89 23.33 -7.68
N THR A 231 -11.07 22.51 -8.35
CA THR A 231 -11.07 22.37 -9.81
C THR A 231 -12.41 21.86 -10.36
N THR A 232 -13.05 20.91 -9.67
CA THR A 232 -14.30 20.29 -10.14
C THR A 232 -15.55 21.00 -9.62
N ARG A 233 -15.56 21.41 -8.35
CA ARG A 233 -16.72 22.07 -7.71
C ARG A 233 -16.77 23.57 -7.96
N LYS A 234 -15.71 24.16 -8.53
CA LYS A 234 -15.60 25.61 -8.81
C LYS A 234 -15.72 26.48 -7.55
N ILE A 235 -15.26 25.95 -6.41
CA ILE A 235 -15.15 26.66 -5.13
C ILE A 235 -13.67 27.03 -4.94
N SER A 236 -13.36 28.24 -4.49
CA SER A 236 -11.96 28.62 -4.27
C SER A 236 -11.31 27.78 -3.16
N VAL A 237 -10.00 27.56 -3.25
CA VAL A 237 -9.25 26.86 -2.19
C VAL A 237 -9.41 27.56 -0.84
N ASP A 238 -9.37 28.89 -0.82
CA ASP A 238 -9.55 29.69 0.41
C ASP A 238 -10.94 29.48 1.02
N SER A 239 -11.99 29.45 0.20
CA SER A 239 -13.35 29.16 0.69
C SER A 239 -13.46 27.75 1.26
N LEU A 240 -12.86 26.75 0.61
CA LEU A 240 -12.83 25.39 1.14
C LEU A 240 -12.05 25.33 2.46
N HIS A 241 -10.92 26.04 2.56
CA HIS A 241 -10.17 26.12 3.80
C HIS A 241 -11.02 26.71 4.94
N VAL A 242 -11.70 27.84 4.69
CA VAL A 242 -12.60 28.46 5.69
C VAL A 242 -13.75 27.54 6.09
N MET A 243 -14.34 26.79 5.14
CA MET A 243 -15.39 25.82 5.44
C MET A 243 -14.93 24.75 6.44
N ALA A 244 -13.70 24.27 6.27
CA ALA A 244 -13.12 23.27 7.17
C ALA A 244 -12.71 23.88 8.53
N ASP A 245 -12.05 25.04 8.52
CA ASP A 245 -11.54 25.72 9.72
C ASP A 245 -12.66 26.17 10.66
N GLU A 246 -13.77 26.66 10.11
CA GLU A 246 -14.96 27.07 10.88
C GLU A 246 -15.98 25.92 11.07
N TYR A 247 -15.64 24.70 10.65
CA TYR A 247 -16.52 23.51 10.73
C TYR A 247 -17.94 23.79 10.20
N LYS A 248 -18.02 24.36 9.00
CA LYS A 248 -19.28 24.87 8.40
C LYS A 248 -20.24 23.78 7.96
N ILE A 249 -19.75 22.58 7.69
CA ILE A 249 -20.57 21.47 7.22
C ILE A 249 -20.98 20.62 8.42
N GLN A 250 -22.16 20.91 8.98
CA GLN A 250 -22.67 20.25 10.20
C GLN A 250 -23.88 19.34 9.90
N LYS A 251 -24.66 19.67 8.86
CA LYS A 251 -25.79 18.88 8.35
C LYS A 251 -25.76 18.80 6.82
N PRO A 252 -26.44 17.83 6.20
CA PRO A 252 -26.45 17.65 4.73
C PRO A 252 -26.83 18.91 3.94
N GLN A 253 -27.75 19.71 4.46
CA GLN A 253 -28.17 20.95 3.82
C GLN A 253 -27.01 21.95 3.67
N ASP A 254 -26.08 22.01 4.63
CA ASP A 254 -24.95 22.94 4.56
C ASP A 254 -24.04 22.60 3.36
N ALA A 255 -23.82 21.30 3.10
CA ALA A 255 -23.04 20.86 1.95
C ALA A 255 -23.70 21.24 0.61
N LEU A 256 -25.04 21.21 0.55
CA LEU A 256 -25.79 21.62 -0.63
C LEU A 256 -25.73 23.14 -0.82
N ASP A 257 -26.00 23.91 0.25
CA ASP A 257 -25.99 25.38 0.22
C ASP A 257 -24.61 25.93 -0.15
N MET A 258 -23.55 25.25 0.29
CA MET A 258 -22.15 25.57 -0.03
C MET A 258 -21.66 24.94 -1.34
N LYS A 259 -22.54 24.27 -2.09
CA LYS A 259 -22.28 23.67 -3.41
C LYS A 259 -21.20 22.58 -3.41
N LEU A 260 -20.94 21.97 -2.26
CA LEU A 260 -20.08 20.80 -2.16
C LEU A 260 -20.75 19.57 -2.83
N ILE A 261 -22.07 19.51 -2.79
CA ILE A 261 -22.87 18.46 -3.43
C ILE A 261 -23.92 19.07 -4.37
N ASP A 262 -24.50 18.25 -5.24
CA ASP A 262 -25.48 18.66 -6.25
C ASP A 262 -26.93 18.41 -5.79
N GLY A 263 -27.12 17.52 -4.82
CA GLY A 263 -28.46 17.28 -4.28
C GLY A 263 -28.51 16.36 -3.06
N LEU A 264 -29.57 16.54 -2.30
CA LEU A 264 -30.01 15.58 -1.29
C LEU A 264 -30.98 14.61 -1.94
N ARG A 265 -30.62 13.32 -1.98
CA ARG A 265 -31.37 12.28 -2.70
C ARG A 265 -31.45 11.01 -1.87
N TYR A 266 -32.56 10.29 -1.97
CA TYR A 266 -32.66 8.92 -1.52
C TYR A 266 -32.12 7.97 -2.59
N LYS A 267 -31.70 6.77 -2.17
CA LYS A 267 -31.09 5.77 -3.05
C LYS A 267 -32.00 5.36 -4.21
N ASP A 268 -33.31 5.24 -3.98
CA ASP A 268 -34.30 4.93 -5.01
C ASP A 268 -34.34 5.99 -6.12
N GLN A 269 -34.23 7.27 -5.76
CA GLN A 269 -34.17 8.38 -6.71
C GLN A 269 -32.90 8.32 -7.58
N VAL A 270 -31.76 7.99 -6.97
CA VAL A 270 -30.49 7.80 -7.70
C VAL A 270 -30.60 6.61 -8.66
N LEU A 271 -31.22 5.51 -8.23
CA LEU A 271 -31.44 4.33 -9.08
C LEU A 271 -32.39 4.65 -10.25
N GLU A 272 -33.40 5.50 -10.06
CA GLU A 272 -34.28 5.95 -11.15
C GLU A 272 -33.52 6.79 -12.19
N GLU A 273 -32.63 7.67 -11.75
CA GLU A 273 -31.75 8.44 -12.64
C GLU A 273 -30.81 7.51 -13.44
N LEU A 274 -30.20 6.53 -12.79
CA LEU A 274 -29.34 5.54 -13.46
C LEU A 274 -30.10 4.69 -14.48
N LYS A 275 -31.37 4.34 -14.23
CA LYS A 275 -32.24 3.67 -15.23
C LYS A 275 -32.44 4.54 -16.46
N THR A 276 -32.68 5.83 -16.25
CA THR A 276 -32.88 6.81 -17.32
C THR A 276 -31.61 6.95 -18.16
N LEU A 277 -30.45 7.09 -17.52
CA LEU A 277 -29.14 7.20 -18.19
C LEU A 277 -28.76 5.93 -18.97
N SER A 278 -29.20 4.74 -18.51
CA SER A 278 -29.00 3.47 -19.22
C SER A 278 -30.07 3.19 -20.28
N GLY A 279 -30.95 4.14 -20.61
CA GLY A 279 -31.96 3.97 -21.66
C GLY A 279 -33.01 2.89 -21.36
N LYS A 280 -33.16 2.50 -20.09
CA LYS A 280 -34.09 1.45 -19.65
C LYS A 280 -35.44 2.04 -19.22
N LYS A 281 -36.54 1.31 -19.50
CA LYS A 281 -37.89 1.69 -19.04
C LYS A 281 -38.02 1.56 -17.51
N ALA A 282 -38.83 2.41 -16.88
CA ALA A 282 -38.98 2.51 -15.42
C ALA A 282 -39.22 1.17 -14.66
N LYS A 283 -39.93 0.21 -15.28
CA LYS A 283 -40.26 -1.11 -14.69
C LYS A 283 -39.18 -2.19 -14.87
N SER A 284 -38.05 -1.90 -15.52
CA SER A 284 -36.99 -2.88 -15.75
C SER A 284 -35.86 -2.77 -14.72
N ASN A 285 -35.20 -3.90 -14.42
CA ASN A 285 -34.02 -3.92 -13.55
C ASN A 285 -32.83 -3.24 -14.27
N ILE A 286 -32.03 -2.49 -13.51
CA ILE A 286 -30.78 -1.91 -14.00
C ILE A 286 -29.85 -3.07 -14.39
N SER A 287 -29.36 -3.07 -15.63
CA SER A 287 -28.21 -3.92 -15.97
C SER A 287 -27.01 -3.27 -15.32
N SER A 288 -26.27 -4.02 -14.50
CA SER A 288 -25.05 -3.51 -13.90
C SER A 288 -23.98 -4.58 -13.86
N ILE A 289 -22.73 -4.13 -13.87
CA ILE A 289 -21.58 -4.98 -13.63
C ILE A 289 -20.71 -4.32 -12.57
N THR A 290 -20.17 -5.12 -11.65
CA THR A 290 -19.25 -4.60 -10.63
C THR A 290 -17.89 -4.29 -11.26
N ILE A 291 -17.17 -3.34 -10.70
CA ILE A 291 -15.80 -3.04 -11.15
C ILE A 291 -14.87 -4.26 -11.08
N ASN A 292 -15.02 -5.13 -10.07
CA ASN A 292 -14.19 -6.32 -9.92
C ASN A 292 -14.44 -7.32 -11.06
N ASP A 293 -15.71 -7.57 -11.41
CA ASP A 293 -16.06 -8.48 -12.50
C ASP A 293 -15.67 -7.91 -13.86
N TYR A 294 -15.90 -6.61 -14.08
CA TYR A 294 -15.48 -5.93 -15.30
C TYR A 294 -13.96 -5.94 -15.47
N ALA A 295 -13.20 -5.70 -14.39
CA ALA A 295 -11.74 -5.73 -14.41
C ALA A 295 -11.18 -7.14 -14.71
N LYS A 296 -11.84 -8.20 -14.21
CA LYS A 296 -11.52 -9.60 -14.57
C LYS A 296 -11.72 -9.83 -16.07
N ASN A 297 -12.85 -9.40 -16.62
CA ASN A 297 -13.12 -9.52 -18.06
C ASN A 297 -12.07 -8.80 -18.92
N VAL A 298 -11.70 -7.58 -18.53
CA VAL A 298 -10.66 -6.79 -19.23
C VAL A 298 -9.30 -7.48 -19.15
N SER A 299 -8.97 -8.08 -18.01
CA SER A 299 -7.69 -8.78 -17.82
C SER A 299 -7.60 -10.07 -18.62
N ASN A 300 -8.72 -10.78 -18.83
CA ASN A 300 -8.79 -12.02 -19.59
C ASN A 300 -8.79 -11.81 -21.12
N LYS A 301 -9.04 -10.59 -21.60
CA LYS A 301 -8.86 -10.27 -23.02
C LYS A 301 -7.36 -10.38 -23.35
N LYS A 302 -6.99 -11.38 -24.16
CA LYS A 302 -5.62 -11.50 -24.69
C LYS A 302 -5.25 -10.18 -25.35
N SER A 303 -4.26 -9.48 -24.81
CA SER A 303 -3.65 -8.34 -25.49
C SER A 303 -3.16 -8.82 -26.85
N GLU A 304 -3.79 -8.36 -27.92
CA GLU A 304 -3.26 -8.46 -29.27
C GLU A 304 -2.12 -7.44 -29.43
N GLY A 305 -1.02 -7.84 -30.08
CA GLY A 305 0.00 -6.90 -30.58
C GLY A 305 1.29 -6.70 -29.77
N GLY A 306 2.44 -6.86 -30.46
CA GLY A 306 3.78 -6.42 -30.04
C GLY A 306 4.76 -7.54 -29.65
N LYS A 307 5.86 -7.71 -30.42
CA LYS A 307 7.04 -8.50 -30.00
C LYS A 307 7.78 -7.85 -28.82
N ASN A 308 7.59 -6.54 -28.63
CA ASN A 308 8.24 -5.72 -27.62
C ASN A 308 7.38 -5.61 -26.36
N LYS A 309 8.03 -5.51 -25.20
CA LYS A 309 7.38 -5.44 -23.89
C LYS A 309 7.96 -4.32 -23.03
N ILE A 310 7.13 -3.78 -22.15
CA ILE A 310 7.53 -2.97 -21.00
C ILE A 310 7.26 -3.78 -19.73
N ALA A 311 8.29 -3.96 -18.91
CA ALA A 311 8.17 -4.70 -17.66
C ALA A 311 7.84 -3.75 -16.51
N VAL A 312 6.70 -3.96 -15.86
CA VAL A 312 6.37 -3.31 -14.58
C VAL A 312 6.79 -4.25 -13.47
N ILE A 313 7.72 -3.80 -12.63
CA ILE A 313 8.18 -4.52 -11.44
C ILE A 313 7.60 -3.82 -10.22
N TYR A 314 6.67 -4.50 -9.54
CA TYR A 314 6.07 -4.02 -8.30
C TYR A 314 7.00 -4.30 -7.12
N ALA A 315 7.34 -3.25 -6.39
CA ALA A 315 8.06 -3.27 -5.13
C ALA A 315 7.13 -2.67 -4.06
N ASN A 316 6.33 -3.55 -3.44
CA ASN A 316 5.28 -3.19 -2.50
C ASN A 316 5.58 -3.73 -1.09
N GLY A 317 5.47 -2.87 -0.08
CA GLY A 317 5.64 -3.21 1.33
C GLY A 317 7.02 -2.92 1.91
N GLU A 318 7.28 -3.46 3.11
CA GLU A 318 8.55 -3.32 3.81
C GLU A 318 9.68 -4.06 3.09
N ILE A 319 10.89 -3.50 3.15
CA ILE A 319 12.10 -4.07 2.53
C ILE A 319 12.84 -4.96 3.52
N MET A 320 13.10 -6.20 3.14
CA MET A 320 13.86 -7.17 3.91
C MET A 320 14.82 -8.00 3.05
N GLY A 321 15.74 -8.71 3.71
CA GLY A 321 16.59 -9.68 3.04
C GLY A 321 15.81 -10.95 2.65
N GLY A 322 16.26 -11.65 1.61
CA GLY A 322 15.67 -12.92 1.17
C GLY A 322 14.55 -12.75 0.15
N GLU A 323 13.61 -13.70 0.12
CA GLU A 323 12.56 -13.79 -0.91
C GLU A 323 11.40 -12.80 -0.71
N GLY A 324 11.03 -12.48 0.53
CA GLY A 324 9.85 -11.66 0.82
C GLY A 324 8.54 -12.35 0.40
N SER A 325 7.51 -11.55 0.09
CA SER A 325 6.17 -12.03 -0.31
C SER A 325 5.53 -11.05 -1.30
N ASP A 326 4.24 -11.19 -1.63
CA ASP A 326 3.53 -10.20 -2.46
C ASP A 326 3.23 -8.88 -1.71
N ALA A 327 3.34 -8.89 -0.38
CA ALA A 327 3.17 -7.73 0.48
C ALA A 327 4.48 -7.27 1.15
N GLN A 328 5.63 -7.89 0.82
CA GLN A 328 6.94 -7.56 1.37
C GLN A 328 8.02 -7.63 0.28
N ILE A 329 8.87 -6.62 0.23
CA ILE A 329 9.95 -6.52 -0.75
C ILE A 329 11.13 -7.36 -0.25
N GLY A 330 11.33 -8.54 -0.84
CA GLY A 330 12.52 -9.35 -0.64
C GLY A 330 13.66 -8.97 -1.60
N SER A 331 14.86 -8.76 -1.06
CA SER A 331 16.05 -8.40 -1.84
C SER A 331 16.34 -9.40 -2.96
N GLU A 332 16.22 -10.70 -2.71
CA GLU A 332 16.54 -11.76 -3.68
C GLU A 332 15.50 -11.81 -4.80
N ARG A 333 14.20 -11.85 -4.45
CA ARG A 333 13.09 -11.94 -5.40
C ARG A 333 13.08 -10.75 -6.36
N ILE A 334 13.19 -9.53 -5.83
CA ILE A 334 13.14 -8.32 -6.64
C ILE A 334 14.42 -8.15 -7.47
N SER A 335 15.61 -8.44 -6.93
CA SER A 335 16.86 -8.36 -7.68
C SER A 335 16.91 -9.36 -8.83
N ARG A 336 16.48 -10.61 -8.59
CA ARG A 336 16.35 -11.65 -9.63
C ARG A 336 15.32 -11.25 -10.70
N THR A 337 14.23 -10.61 -10.29
CA THR A 337 13.20 -10.11 -11.21
C THR A 337 13.75 -8.99 -12.11
N ILE A 338 14.45 -8.00 -11.53
CA ILE A 338 15.10 -6.93 -12.30
C ILE A 338 16.15 -7.52 -13.25
N ARG A 339 16.93 -8.51 -12.79
CA ARG A 339 17.90 -9.22 -13.62
C ARG A 339 17.25 -9.96 -14.79
N LYS A 340 16.16 -10.70 -14.56
CA LYS A 340 15.36 -11.37 -15.60
C LYS A 340 14.87 -10.35 -16.63
N ALA A 341 14.25 -9.26 -16.17
CA ALA A 341 13.76 -8.20 -17.02
C ALA A 341 14.89 -7.50 -17.80
N ARG A 342 16.07 -7.31 -17.19
CA ARG A 342 17.27 -6.74 -17.82
C ARG A 342 17.81 -7.63 -18.94
N MET A 343 17.86 -8.95 -18.74
CA MET A 343 18.44 -9.91 -19.67
C MET A 343 17.49 -10.34 -20.81
N ASP A 344 16.18 -10.16 -20.64
CA ASP A 344 15.19 -10.46 -21.69
C ASP A 344 15.25 -9.41 -22.82
N SER A 345 15.55 -9.85 -24.04
CA SER A 345 15.65 -9.01 -25.23
C SER A 345 14.30 -8.50 -25.75
N THR A 346 13.19 -9.13 -25.37
CA THR A 346 11.82 -8.68 -25.69
C THR A 346 11.40 -7.49 -24.82
N ILE A 347 11.97 -7.34 -23.62
CA ILE A 347 11.72 -6.20 -22.74
C ILE A 347 12.60 -5.01 -23.15
N LYS A 348 11.95 -3.90 -23.52
CA LYS A 348 12.62 -2.69 -24.03
C LYS A 348 12.68 -1.54 -23.01
N GLY A 349 12.02 -1.69 -21.88
CA GLY A 349 12.04 -0.74 -20.76
C GLY A 349 11.47 -1.36 -19.50
N ILE A 350 11.88 -0.83 -18.35
CA ILE A 350 11.44 -1.25 -17.02
C ILE A 350 10.75 -0.07 -16.32
N VAL A 351 9.60 -0.32 -15.72
CA VAL A 351 8.96 0.56 -14.74
C VAL A 351 9.09 -0.10 -13.36
N LEU A 352 9.75 0.55 -12.41
CA LEU A 352 9.80 0.13 -11.02
C LEU A 352 8.67 0.85 -10.26
N ARG A 353 7.55 0.16 -9.99
CA ARG A 353 6.44 0.71 -9.19
C ARG A 353 6.75 0.49 -7.71
N VAL A 354 7.05 1.56 -6.98
CA VAL A 354 7.44 1.49 -5.56
C VAL A 354 6.32 2.01 -4.67
N ASN A 355 5.84 1.17 -3.76
CA ASN A 355 4.99 1.57 -2.65
C ASN A 355 5.56 0.97 -1.35
N SER A 356 6.52 1.67 -0.74
CA SER A 356 7.32 1.16 0.37
C SER A 356 7.73 2.24 1.36
N PRO A 357 7.56 1.99 2.67
CA PRO A 357 8.12 2.83 3.71
C PRO A 357 9.63 2.58 3.93
N GLY A 358 10.26 1.68 3.18
CA GLY A 358 11.63 1.24 3.37
C GLY A 358 11.75 0.00 4.25
N GLY A 359 12.90 -0.15 4.93
CA GLY A 359 13.27 -1.32 5.71
C GLY A 359 14.78 -1.50 5.75
N SER A 360 15.27 -2.73 5.58
CA SER A 360 16.70 -3.08 5.61
C SER A 360 17.53 -2.31 4.59
N ALA A 361 18.54 -1.59 5.07
CA ALA A 361 19.44 -0.80 4.23
C ALA A 361 20.28 -1.67 3.28
N LEU A 362 20.72 -2.85 3.75
CA LEU A 362 21.47 -3.80 2.93
C LEU A 362 20.59 -4.36 1.80
N ALA A 363 19.36 -4.77 2.12
CA ALA A 363 18.43 -5.28 1.12
C ALA A 363 18.13 -4.21 0.04
N SER A 364 17.96 -2.95 0.44
CA SER A 364 17.83 -1.84 -0.50
C SER A 364 19.06 -1.67 -1.40
N ASP A 365 20.28 -1.84 -0.88
CA ASP A 365 21.50 -1.73 -1.68
C ASP A 365 21.63 -2.85 -2.73
N VAL A 366 21.26 -4.08 -2.36
CA VAL A 366 21.24 -5.23 -3.28
C VAL A 366 20.30 -4.94 -4.47
N ILE A 367 19.09 -4.43 -4.20
CA ILE A 367 18.12 -4.08 -5.24
C ILE A 367 18.63 -2.88 -6.07
N TRP A 368 19.15 -1.84 -5.42
CA TRP A 368 19.71 -0.65 -6.09
C TRP A 368 20.79 -1.04 -7.09
N ARG A 369 21.65 -2.01 -6.75
CA ARG A 369 22.70 -2.48 -7.64
C ARG A 369 22.14 -3.06 -8.94
N GLU A 370 21.06 -3.84 -8.90
CA GLU A 370 20.43 -4.37 -10.10
C GLU A 370 19.74 -3.27 -10.94
N ILE A 371 19.21 -2.22 -10.31
CA ILE A 371 18.70 -1.04 -11.03
C ILE A 371 19.81 -0.32 -11.80
N ILE A 372 20.98 -0.13 -11.18
CA ILE A 372 22.17 0.44 -11.85
C ILE A 372 22.60 -0.43 -13.04
N LEU A 373 22.61 -1.76 -12.89
CA LEU A 373 22.93 -2.67 -13.98
C LEU A 373 21.88 -2.63 -15.10
N ALA A 374 20.59 -2.52 -14.75
CA ALA A 374 19.50 -2.45 -15.71
C ALA A 374 19.55 -1.18 -16.55
N LYS A 375 19.77 -0.02 -15.91
CA LYS A 375 19.85 1.29 -16.56
C LYS A 375 20.95 1.40 -17.62
N LYS A 376 22.03 0.60 -17.50
CA LYS A 376 23.10 0.53 -18.51
C LYS A 376 22.65 -0.12 -19.82
N VAL A 377 21.60 -0.94 -19.77
CA VAL A 377 21.15 -1.77 -20.90
C VAL A 377 19.81 -1.30 -21.45
N LYS A 378 18.90 -0.89 -20.56
CA LYS A 378 17.55 -0.44 -20.93
C LYS A 378 17.04 0.66 -20.01
N PRO A 379 16.09 1.50 -20.48
CA PRO A 379 15.45 2.51 -19.66
C PRO A 379 14.82 1.93 -18.40
N VAL A 380 15.03 2.59 -17.26
CA VAL A 380 14.38 2.27 -15.99
C VAL A 380 13.67 3.52 -15.46
N ILE A 381 12.34 3.49 -15.39
CA ILE A 381 11.52 4.59 -14.85
C ILE A 381 10.98 4.17 -13.49
N ALA A 382 11.20 4.95 -12.44
CA ALA A 382 10.55 4.73 -11.15
C ALA A 382 9.20 5.44 -11.12
N SER A 383 8.17 4.74 -10.65
CA SER A 383 6.83 5.27 -10.40
C SER A 383 6.54 5.08 -8.92
N PHE A 384 6.43 6.16 -8.16
CA PHE A 384 6.14 6.07 -6.73
C PHE A 384 4.63 6.11 -6.49
N GLY A 385 4.13 5.19 -5.66
CA GLY A 385 2.75 5.14 -5.20
C GLY A 385 2.52 6.06 -4.01
N ASP A 386 1.75 5.59 -3.02
CA ASP A 386 1.46 6.34 -1.80
C ASP A 386 2.71 6.69 -1.02
N VAL A 387 3.63 5.73 -0.87
CA VAL A 387 4.88 5.93 -0.13
C VAL A 387 6.06 5.38 -0.92
N ALA A 388 7.14 6.13 -1.05
CA ALA A 388 8.42 5.63 -1.54
C ALA A 388 9.53 6.38 -0.81
N ALA A 389 9.73 6.02 0.46
CA ALA A 389 10.56 6.77 1.39
C ALA A 389 11.60 5.86 2.05
N SER A 390 12.72 6.46 2.43
CA SER A 390 13.88 5.79 3.00
C SER A 390 14.37 4.66 2.08
N GLY A 391 14.38 3.39 2.48
CA GLY A 391 14.72 2.27 1.61
C GLY A 391 13.89 2.21 0.31
N GLY A 392 12.62 2.65 0.35
CA GLY A 392 11.78 2.78 -0.84
C GLY A 392 12.31 3.83 -1.82
N TYR A 393 12.81 4.96 -1.32
CA TYR A 393 13.49 5.95 -2.15
C TYR A 393 14.84 5.43 -2.66
N TYR A 394 15.57 4.70 -1.80
CA TYR A 394 16.88 4.11 -2.10
C TYR A 394 16.82 3.23 -3.35
N ILE A 395 15.86 2.31 -3.44
CA ILE A 395 15.77 1.40 -4.59
C ILE A 395 15.38 2.10 -5.89
N GLY A 396 14.70 3.26 -5.81
CA GLY A 396 14.28 4.05 -6.97
C GLY A 396 15.24 5.17 -7.39
N CYS A 397 16.14 5.62 -6.51
CA CYS A 397 16.90 6.86 -6.70
C CYS A 397 17.83 6.85 -7.93
N ALA A 398 18.23 5.65 -8.38
CA ALA A 398 19.12 5.46 -9.53
C ALA A 398 18.39 5.42 -10.89
N ALA A 399 17.05 5.41 -10.90
CA ALA A 399 16.26 5.35 -12.13
C ALA A 399 16.63 6.48 -13.12
N ASP A 400 16.28 6.30 -14.39
CA ASP A 400 16.41 7.33 -15.42
C ASP A 400 15.48 8.52 -15.21
N SER A 401 14.31 8.25 -14.65
CA SER A 401 13.32 9.25 -14.25
C SER A 401 12.53 8.70 -13.08
N ILE A 402 12.13 9.58 -12.16
CA ILE A 402 11.27 9.31 -11.02
C ILE A 402 10.01 10.14 -11.20
N ILE A 403 8.86 9.46 -11.32
CA ILE A 403 7.54 10.06 -11.42
C ILE A 403 6.79 9.80 -10.11
N VAL A 404 6.16 10.84 -9.58
CA VAL A 404 5.43 10.81 -8.30
C VAL A 404 4.03 11.37 -8.49
N GLN A 405 3.09 11.04 -7.61
CA GLN A 405 1.89 11.84 -7.45
C GLN A 405 2.20 13.12 -6.65
N PRO A 406 1.40 14.19 -6.78
CA PRO A 406 1.55 15.39 -5.96
C PRO A 406 1.61 15.09 -4.45
N ASN A 407 0.88 14.09 -4.00
CA ASN A 407 0.70 13.64 -2.62
C ASN A 407 1.44 12.34 -2.27
N THR A 408 2.33 11.85 -3.13
CA THR A 408 3.27 10.77 -2.76
C THR A 408 4.11 11.22 -1.56
N ILE A 409 4.28 10.35 -0.57
CA ILE A 409 5.22 10.55 0.53
C ILE A 409 6.58 9.91 0.17
N THR A 410 7.64 10.71 0.10
CA THR A 410 8.96 10.25 -0.33
C THR A 410 10.10 10.91 0.47
N GLY A 411 11.34 10.77 0.02
CA GLY A 411 12.53 11.22 0.73
C GLY A 411 12.85 10.29 1.89
N SER A 412 12.87 10.82 3.11
CA SER A 412 13.33 10.14 4.33
C SER A 412 14.72 9.51 4.21
N ILE A 413 15.61 10.23 3.52
CA ILE A 413 17.01 9.86 3.31
C ILE A 413 17.74 10.01 4.65
N GLY A 414 17.82 8.92 5.40
CA GLY A 414 18.32 8.89 6.78
C GLY A 414 18.32 7.46 7.30
N VAL A 415 19.12 7.21 8.33
CA VAL A 415 19.42 5.86 8.84
C VAL A 415 19.33 5.86 10.35
N PHE A 416 18.81 4.77 10.92
CA PHE A 416 18.84 4.54 12.36
C PHE A 416 19.08 3.07 12.70
N GLY A 417 19.54 2.83 13.91
CA GLY A 417 19.55 1.56 14.61
C GLY A 417 18.88 1.72 15.97
N MET A 418 18.21 0.68 16.42
CA MET A 418 17.52 0.63 17.71
C MET A 418 17.77 -0.74 18.32
N ILE A 419 18.28 -0.76 19.56
CA ILE A 419 18.54 -1.97 20.32
C ILE A 419 17.79 -1.86 21.65
N PRO A 420 16.84 -2.76 21.95
CA PRO A 420 16.16 -2.74 23.25
C PRO A 420 17.13 -3.20 24.35
N ASN A 421 17.16 -2.47 25.46
CA ASN A 421 17.75 -2.89 26.72
C ASN A 421 16.62 -3.35 27.64
N LEU A 422 16.61 -4.66 27.93
CA LEU A 422 15.63 -5.37 28.74
C LEU A 422 16.17 -5.68 30.14
N GLN A 423 17.34 -5.16 30.51
CA GLN A 423 17.98 -5.46 31.80
C GLN A 423 17.04 -5.24 32.99
N LYS A 424 16.33 -4.11 33.03
CA LYS A 424 15.40 -3.81 34.13
C LYS A 424 14.15 -4.69 34.09
N LEU A 425 13.64 -4.99 32.91
CA LEU A 425 12.57 -5.97 32.74
C LEU A 425 12.96 -7.32 33.36
N TYR A 426 14.14 -7.84 33.02
CA TYR A 426 14.62 -9.10 33.56
C TYR A 426 14.89 -9.03 35.06
N ASN A 427 15.72 -8.10 35.49
CA ASN A 427 16.22 -8.06 36.86
C ASN A 427 15.13 -7.60 37.85
N GLU A 428 14.42 -6.52 37.55
CA GLU A 428 13.52 -5.85 38.51
C GLU A 428 12.07 -6.34 38.40
N LYS A 429 11.63 -6.80 37.23
CA LYS A 429 10.23 -7.24 37.03
C LYS A 429 10.07 -8.75 37.09
N LEU A 430 11.05 -9.50 36.57
CA LEU A 430 10.95 -10.96 36.43
C LEU A 430 11.89 -11.73 37.35
N GLY A 431 12.87 -11.08 37.98
CA GLY A 431 13.88 -11.75 38.82
C GLY A 431 14.84 -12.65 38.03
N ILE A 432 14.99 -12.43 36.72
CA ILE A 432 15.88 -13.19 35.83
C ILE A 432 17.23 -12.49 35.77
N THR A 433 18.32 -13.25 35.86
CA THR A 433 19.70 -12.75 35.77
C THR A 433 20.50 -13.50 34.70
N PHE A 434 21.55 -12.86 34.20
CA PHE A 434 22.43 -13.40 33.16
C PHE A 434 23.88 -13.27 33.62
N ASP A 435 24.65 -14.35 33.49
CA ASP A 435 26.09 -14.40 33.73
C ASP A 435 26.76 -15.13 32.56
N GLY A 436 27.85 -14.58 32.04
CA GLY A 436 28.42 -15.01 30.76
C GLY A 436 29.91 -14.73 30.63
N VAL A 437 30.58 -15.58 29.85
CA VAL A 437 31.99 -15.46 29.50
C VAL A 437 32.15 -15.11 28.02
N LYS A 438 33.19 -14.37 27.67
CA LYS A 438 33.42 -13.91 26.29
C LYS A 438 34.80 -14.32 25.81
N THR A 439 34.86 -14.88 24.59
CA THR A 439 36.12 -15.18 23.89
C THR A 439 36.72 -13.94 23.22
N GLY A 440 35.93 -12.88 23.01
CA GLY A 440 36.37 -11.60 22.46
C GLY A 440 35.61 -10.43 23.09
N LYS A 441 36.24 -9.26 23.14
CA LYS A 441 35.73 -8.05 23.83
C LYS A 441 34.28 -7.67 23.44
N TYR A 442 33.91 -7.88 22.17
CA TYR A 442 32.62 -7.50 21.59
C TYR A 442 31.78 -8.71 21.14
N ALA A 443 32.06 -9.91 21.65
CA ALA A 443 31.39 -11.14 21.22
C ALA A 443 29.86 -11.15 21.46
N ASP A 444 29.38 -10.30 22.37
CA ASP A 444 27.97 -10.10 22.73
C ASP A 444 27.48 -8.69 22.37
N ILE A 445 28.08 -8.04 21.36
CA ILE A 445 27.59 -6.76 20.86
C ILE A 445 26.13 -6.88 20.43
N MET A 446 25.33 -5.84 20.73
CA MET A 446 23.87 -5.83 20.55
C MET A 446 23.09 -6.78 21.47
N SER A 447 23.70 -7.26 22.56
CA SER A 447 22.94 -7.96 23.59
C SER A 447 21.82 -7.08 24.15
N THR A 448 20.69 -7.71 24.48
CA THR A 448 19.48 -7.03 24.96
C THR A 448 19.28 -7.15 26.47
N ASP A 449 20.08 -7.96 27.16
CA ASP A 449 20.03 -8.19 28.62
C ASP A 449 20.86 -7.16 29.43
N ARG A 450 21.59 -6.28 28.74
CA ARG A 450 22.39 -5.20 29.33
C ARG A 450 22.43 -3.97 28.40
N PRO A 451 22.77 -2.77 28.92
CA PRO A 451 23.02 -1.62 28.07
C PRO A 451 24.25 -1.82 27.18
N LEU A 452 24.28 -1.10 26.05
CA LEU A 452 25.44 -0.98 25.18
C LEU A 452 26.55 -0.24 25.91
N THR A 453 27.76 -0.77 25.83
CA THR A 453 28.95 -0.03 26.25
C THR A 453 29.24 1.13 25.31
N ALA A 454 30.03 2.11 25.76
CA ALA A 454 30.45 3.23 24.91
C ALA A 454 31.19 2.77 23.63
N GLY A 455 32.00 1.71 23.73
CA GLY A 455 32.70 1.13 22.58
C GLY A 455 31.75 0.49 21.57
N GLU A 456 30.76 -0.27 22.03
CA GLU A 456 29.74 -0.88 21.16
C GLU A 456 28.88 0.18 20.48
N ARG A 457 28.47 1.21 21.22
CA ARG A 457 27.73 2.36 20.69
C ARG A 457 28.51 3.06 19.58
N LEU A 458 29.82 3.26 19.76
CA LEU A 458 30.69 3.86 18.75
C LEU A 458 30.82 2.99 17.49
N ILE A 459 30.94 1.66 17.64
CA ILE A 459 30.99 0.72 16.51
C ILE A 459 29.71 0.81 15.69
N ILE A 460 28.55 0.75 16.34
CA ILE A 460 27.25 0.80 15.66
C ILE A 460 27.03 2.20 15.05
N GLN A 461 27.40 3.28 15.74
CA GLN A 461 27.31 4.65 15.18
C GLN A 461 28.18 4.81 13.94
N THR A 462 29.38 4.23 13.92
CA THR A 462 30.27 4.24 12.75
C THR A 462 29.62 3.53 11.57
N ASP A 463 28.96 2.40 11.81
CA ASP A 463 28.22 1.70 10.77
C ASP A 463 27.01 2.49 10.25
N VAL A 464 26.21 3.08 11.14
CA VAL A 464 25.10 3.97 10.76
C VAL A 464 25.59 5.16 9.93
N ASN A 465 26.71 5.78 10.31
CA ASN A 465 27.33 6.87 9.55
C ASN A 465 27.76 6.42 8.16
N ARG A 466 28.40 5.24 8.04
CA ARG A 466 28.82 4.65 6.76
C ARG A 466 27.63 4.37 5.85
N VAL A 467 26.54 3.82 6.39
CA VAL A 467 25.32 3.56 5.61
C VAL A 467 24.66 4.87 5.17
N TYR A 468 24.60 5.88 6.04
CA TYR A 468 24.07 7.21 5.67
C TYR A 468 24.90 7.85 4.55
N ASP A 469 26.22 7.84 4.69
CA ASP A 469 27.16 8.37 3.69
C ASP A 469 26.98 7.67 2.33
N GLY A 470 26.86 6.34 2.34
CA GLY A 470 26.56 5.55 1.16
C GLY A 470 25.20 5.89 0.55
N PHE A 471 24.18 6.14 1.37
CA PHE A 471 22.84 6.48 0.89
C PHE A 471 22.83 7.86 0.21
N ILE A 472 23.34 8.90 0.85
CA ILE A 472 23.39 10.24 0.25
C ILE A 472 24.26 10.27 -1.03
N THR A 473 25.31 9.45 -1.10
CA THR A 473 26.14 9.31 -2.30
C THR A 473 25.35 8.72 -3.46
N ARG A 474 24.60 7.64 -3.23
CA ARG A 474 23.77 7.01 -4.28
C ARG A 474 22.67 7.93 -4.77
N VAL A 475 22.06 8.71 -3.88
CA VAL A 475 21.08 9.73 -4.25
C VAL A 475 21.73 10.84 -5.06
N ALA A 476 22.89 11.34 -4.63
CA ALA A 476 23.65 12.37 -5.34
C ALA A 476 23.98 11.94 -6.78
N ASP A 477 24.49 10.71 -6.94
CA ASP A 477 24.82 10.13 -8.24
C ASP A 477 23.56 9.93 -9.12
N GLY A 478 22.50 9.35 -8.54
CA GLY A 478 21.25 9.07 -9.26
C GLY A 478 20.52 10.32 -9.71
N ARG A 479 20.52 11.37 -8.87
CA ARG A 479 19.84 12.65 -9.12
C ARG A 479 20.74 13.72 -9.75
N LYS A 480 22.02 13.40 -10.00
CA LYS A 480 23.04 14.32 -10.55
C LYS A 480 23.12 15.63 -9.75
N LYS A 481 23.18 15.51 -8.43
CA LYS A 481 23.34 16.62 -7.49
C LYS A 481 24.60 16.41 -6.67
N SER A 482 25.16 17.49 -6.11
CA SER A 482 26.26 17.35 -5.16
C SER A 482 25.80 16.61 -3.91
N LYS A 483 26.70 15.81 -3.32
CA LYS A 483 26.46 15.15 -2.03
C LYS A 483 26.10 16.14 -0.92
N ALA A 484 26.74 17.31 -0.88
CA ALA A 484 26.44 18.38 0.07
C ALA A 484 25.00 18.91 -0.06
N TYR A 485 24.53 19.13 -1.29
CA TYR A 485 23.14 19.52 -1.53
C TYR A 485 22.16 18.45 -1.07
N ILE A 486 22.42 17.18 -1.41
CA ILE A 486 21.57 16.06 -0.94
C ILE A 486 21.53 16.01 0.58
N ASP A 487 22.68 16.15 1.24
CA ASP A 487 22.74 16.17 2.70
C ASP A 487 21.90 17.29 3.32
N SER A 488 21.91 18.50 2.71
CA SER A 488 21.11 19.63 3.19
C SER A 488 19.58 19.44 3.11
N ILE A 489 19.11 18.56 2.23
CA ILE A 489 17.67 18.23 2.08
C ILE A 489 17.33 16.82 2.61
N ALA A 490 18.33 16.10 3.15
CA ALA A 490 18.21 14.77 3.71
C ALA A 490 17.99 14.81 5.23
N GLY A 491 18.90 14.25 6.02
CA GLY A 491 18.77 14.20 7.48
C GLY A 491 17.52 13.45 7.98
N GLY A 492 16.99 12.53 7.17
CA GLY A 492 15.79 11.76 7.44
C GLY A 492 14.47 12.44 7.09
N ARG A 493 14.49 13.64 6.50
CA ARG A 493 13.30 14.46 6.22
C ARG A 493 12.38 13.82 5.19
N VAL A 494 11.10 13.75 5.53
CA VAL A 494 10.02 13.31 4.65
C VAL A 494 9.56 14.47 3.77
N TRP A 495 9.32 14.20 2.50
CA TRP A 495 8.85 15.18 1.52
C TRP A 495 7.58 14.69 0.84
N VAL A 496 6.66 15.61 0.58
CA VAL A 496 5.50 15.37 -0.29
C VAL A 496 5.94 15.47 -1.76
N GLY A 497 5.23 14.80 -2.68
CA GLY A 497 5.67 14.63 -4.06
C GLY A 497 5.91 15.93 -4.82
N THR A 498 5.06 16.94 -4.62
CA THR A 498 5.27 18.29 -5.20
C THR A 498 6.60 18.91 -4.76
N ASP A 499 6.94 18.79 -3.47
CA ASP A 499 8.20 19.29 -2.93
C ASP A 499 9.39 18.48 -3.41
N ALA A 500 9.25 17.15 -3.49
CA ALA A 500 10.30 16.27 -4.00
C ALA A 500 10.70 16.63 -5.44
N VAL A 501 9.74 17.01 -6.29
CA VAL A 501 10.02 17.53 -7.64
C VAL A 501 10.76 18.87 -7.55
N ARG A 502 10.25 19.82 -6.76
CA ARG A 502 10.82 21.17 -6.60
C ARG A 502 12.29 21.14 -6.17
N ILE A 503 12.65 20.24 -5.25
CA ILE A 503 14.03 20.12 -4.73
C ILE A 503 14.90 19.13 -5.53
N GLY A 504 14.34 18.47 -6.56
CA GLY A 504 15.06 17.59 -7.49
C GLY A 504 15.23 16.13 -7.03
N LEU A 505 14.53 15.70 -5.97
CA LEU A 505 14.45 14.29 -5.57
C LEU A 505 13.56 13.45 -6.50
N ALA A 506 12.62 14.07 -7.21
CA ALA A 506 11.84 13.49 -8.29
C ALA A 506 11.92 14.37 -9.56
N ASP A 507 11.55 13.83 -10.72
CA ASP A 507 11.66 14.55 -12.00
C ASP A 507 10.39 15.33 -12.35
N ARG A 508 9.21 14.73 -12.09
CA ARG A 508 7.92 15.38 -12.33
C ARG A 508 6.79 14.66 -11.61
N THR A 509 5.65 15.35 -11.53
CA THR A 509 4.39 14.69 -11.20
C THR A 509 3.82 13.95 -12.41
N GLY A 510 3.08 12.87 -12.17
CA GLY A 510 2.42 12.09 -13.23
C GLY A 510 1.84 10.78 -12.73
N SER A 511 1.00 10.16 -13.56
CA SER A 511 0.34 8.87 -13.31
C SER A 511 1.27 7.66 -13.48
N PHE A 512 0.83 6.51 -13.01
CA PHE A 512 1.45 5.21 -13.30
C PHE A 512 1.55 4.96 -14.81
N ASN A 513 0.52 5.32 -15.60
CA ASN A 513 0.57 5.18 -17.04
C ASN A 513 1.62 6.10 -17.69
N ASP A 514 1.82 7.31 -17.14
CA ASP A 514 2.89 8.21 -17.60
C ASP A 514 4.29 7.58 -17.44
N ALA A 515 4.49 6.73 -16.43
CA ALA A 515 5.74 6.00 -16.26
C ALA A 515 5.93 4.91 -17.31
N ILE A 516 4.85 4.19 -17.67
CA ILE A 516 4.86 3.19 -18.75
C ILE A 516 5.15 3.86 -20.09
N VAL A 517 4.45 4.95 -20.40
CA VAL A 517 4.66 5.74 -21.63
C VAL A 517 6.08 6.33 -21.67
N ALA A 518 6.60 6.82 -20.54
CA ALA A 518 7.98 7.30 -20.46
C ALA A 518 9.00 6.18 -20.74
N ALA A 519 8.77 4.98 -20.21
CA ALA A 519 9.62 3.82 -20.45
C ALA A 519 9.59 3.40 -21.93
N ALA A 520 8.41 3.36 -22.55
CA ALA A 520 8.24 3.05 -23.96
C ALA A 520 8.89 4.09 -24.87
N LYS A 521 8.67 5.38 -24.59
CA LYS A 521 9.28 6.50 -25.34
C LYS A 521 10.82 6.43 -25.25
N LYS A 522 11.37 6.22 -24.06
CA LYS A 522 12.83 6.10 -23.89
C LYS A 522 13.38 4.80 -24.50
N GLY A 523 12.58 3.74 -24.54
CA GLY A 523 12.86 2.48 -25.22
C GLY A 523 12.68 2.53 -26.74
N LYS A 524 12.24 3.68 -27.29
CA LYS A 524 12.00 3.92 -28.72
C LYS A 524 11.02 2.92 -29.35
N ILE A 525 9.97 2.56 -28.63
CA ILE A 525 8.89 1.70 -29.14
C ILE A 525 7.55 2.42 -29.12
N LYS A 526 6.68 2.08 -30.07
CA LYS A 526 5.29 2.57 -30.14
C LYS A 526 4.30 1.47 -29.76
N ASP A 527 4.49 0.27 -30.33
CA ASP A 527 3.65 -0.90 -30.04
C ASP A 527 4.34 -1.83 -29.03
N TYR A 528 3.69 -2.05 -27.90
CA TYR A 528 4.22 -2.88 -26.81
C TYR A 528 3.12 -3.48 -25.96
N LYS A 529 3.48 -4.57 -25.27
CA LYS A 529 2.68 -5.12 -24.18
C LYS A 529 3.28 -4.76 -22.83
N VAL A 530 2.42 -4.51 -21.85
CA VAL A 530 2.84 -4.40 -20.46
C VAL A 530 2.85 -5.79 -19.85
N VAL A 531 3.98 -6.19 -19.27
CA VAL A 531 4.11 -7.42 -18.49
C VAL A 531 4.44 -7.09 -17.05
N GLU A 532 3.82 -7.81 -16.12
CA GLU A 532 3.86 -7.48 -14.70
C GLU A 532 4.68 -8.52 -13.94
N TYR A 533 5.53 -8.03 -13.03
CA TYR A 533 6.45 -8.81 -12.24
C TYR A 533 6.50 -8.33 -10.77
N PRO A 534 6.98 -9.16 -9.82
CA PRO A 534 7.28 -10.60 -9.96
C PRO A 534 6.03 -11.41 -10.35
N GLU A 535 6.19 -12.64 -10.82
CA GLU A 535 5.02 -13.53 -10.98
C GLU A 535 4.33 -13.68 -9.62
N ILE A 536 2.99 -13.60 -9.59
CA ILE A 536 2.21 -13.76 -8.34
C ILE A 536 2.53 -15.15 -7.81
N LEU A 537 2.76 -15.26 -6.50
CA LEU A 537 3.06 -16.56 -5.91
C LEU A 537 1.87 -17.50 -6.14
N ASP A 538 2.18 -18.78 -6.41
CA ASP A 538 1.14 -19.79 -6.61
C ASP A 538 0.13 -19.76 -5.45
N PRO A 539 -1.18 -19.70 -5.72
CA PRO A 539 -2.20 -19.53 -4.67
C PRO A 539 -2.15 -20.61 -3.59
N LEU A 540 -1.79 -21.85 -3.95
CA LEU A 540 -1.72 -22.97 -2.99
C LEU A 540 -0.47 -22.82 -2.13
N GLN A 541 0.67 -22.49 -2.74
CA GLN A 541 1.91 -22.20 -2.01
C GLN A 541 1.70 -21.01 -1.06
N SER A 542 1.08 -19.93 -1.53
CA SER A 542 0.75 -18.74 -0.74
C SER A 542 -0.24 -19.06 0.38
N PHE A 543 -1.23 -19.92 0.15
CA PHE A 543 -2.15 -20.38 1.18
C PHE A 543 -1.43 -21.18 2.26
N ILE A 544 -0.57 -22.14 1.88
CA ILE A 544 0.19 -22.97 2.83
C ILE A 544 1.11 -22.09 3.67
N ASP A 545 1.92 -21.26 3.02
CA ASP A 545 2.93 -20.41 3.68
C ASP A 545 2.28 -19.40 4.63
N ASN A 546 1.11 -18.85 4.28
CA ASN A 546 0.44 -17.81 5.06
C ASN A 546 -0.72 -18.33 5.93
N SER A 547 -1.06 -19.62 5.88
CA SER A 547 -2.25 -20.17 6.58
C SER A 547 -2.20 -19.92 8.08
N SER A 548 -1.07 -20.25 8.71
CA SER A 548 -0.88 -20.07 10.15
C SER A 548 -0.94 -18.60 10.57
N ASP A 549 -0.36 -17.70 9.79
CA ASP A 549 -0.35 -16.26 10.05
C ASP A 549 -1.70 -15.60 9.79
N LYS A 550 -2.42 -16.01 8.74
CA LYS A 550 -3.79 -15.55 8.44
C LYS A 550 -4.74 -15.95 9.56
N ILE A 551 -4.67 -17.20 10.04
CA ILE A 551 -5.49 -17.68 11.16
C ILE A 551 -5.19 -16.87 12.43
N ARG A 552 -3.91 -16.71 12.79
CA ARG A 552 -3.52 -15.89 13.95
C ARG A 552 -4.00 -14.44 13.83
N THR A 553 -3.87 -13.86 12.65
CA THR A 553 -4.30 -12.48 12.36
C THR A 553 -5.82 -12.33 12.48
N TYR A 554 -6.58 -13.28 11.94
CA TYR A 554 -8.05 -13.30 12.04
C TYR A 554 -8.49 -13.29 13.51
N TYR A 555 -7.98 -14.22 14.33
CA TYR A 555 -8.32 -14.27 15.74
C TYR A 555 -7.84 -13.03 16.50
N ALA A 556 -6.64 -12.54 16.23
CA ALA A 556 -6.13 -11.31 16.85
C ALA A 556 -7.01 -10.09 16.49
N LYS A 557 -7.50 -9.98 15.26
CA LYS A 557 -8.47 -8.95 14.87
C LYS A 557 -9.81 -9.10 15.58
N GLN A 558 -10.31 -10.32 15.71
CA GLN A 558 -11.58 -10.61 16.38
C GLN A 558 -11.53 -10.23 17.87
N GLU A 559 -10.41 -10.54 18.54
CA GLU A 559 -10.22 -10.25 19.97
C GLU A 559 -9.90 -8.77 20.23
N LEU A 560 -9.06 -8.15 19.41
CA LEU A 560 -8.57 -6.79 19.66
C LEU A 560 -9.41 -5.70 18.99
N GLY A 561 -10.26 -6.06 18.02
CA GLY A 561 -11.13 -5.12 17.29
C GLY A 561 -10.37 -3.90 16.77
N ALA A 562 -10.90 -2.71 17.09
CA ALA A 562 -10.30 -1.44 16.71
C ALA A 562 -8.88 -1.21 17.27
N HIS A 563 -8.42 -2.01 18.24
CA HIS A 563 -7.08 -1.94 18.83
C HIS A 563 -6.06 -2.89 18.18
N PHE A 564 -6.46 -3.70 17.20
CA PHE A 564 -5.57 -4.63 16.50
C PHE A 564 -4.32 -3.93 15.92
N TYR A 565 -4.44 -2.68 15.47
CA TYR A 565 -3.30 -1.90 14.96
C TYR A 565 -2.18 -1.72 16.02
N LEU A 566 -2.52 -1.68 17.31
CA LEU A 566 -1.53 -1.59 18.39
C LEU A 566 -0.69 -2.88 18.44
N TYR A 567 -1.34 -4.03 18.30
CA TYR A 567 -0.66 -5.32 18.23
C TYR A 567 0.27 -5.40 17.03
N GLU A 568 -0.18 -4.96 15.84
CA GLU A 568 0.68 -4.93 14.66
C GLU A 568 1.89 -4.01 14.85
N GLN A 569 1.71 -2.83 15.43
CA GLN A 569 2.82 -1.92 15.69
C GLN A 569 3.83 -2.49 16.70
N ILE A 570 3.36 -3.15 17.75
CA ILE A 570 4.21 -3.83 18.73
C ILE A 570 4.96 -4.98 18.06
N LYS A 571 4.26 -5.88 17.36
CA LYS A 571 4.84 -7.03 16.65
C LYS A 571 5.90 -6.56 15.63
N SER A 572 5.56 -5.56 14.82
CA SER A 572 6.47 -4.96 13.86
C SER A 572 7.71 -4.39 14.53
N THR A 573 7.58 -3.77 15.71
CA THR A 573 8.72 -3.20 16.45
C THR A 573 9.64 -4.27 17.02
N ILE A 574 9.10 -5.34 17.59
CA ILE A 574 9.88 -6.45 18.18
C ILE A 574 10.67 -7.20 17.10
N MET A 575 10.10 -7.35 15.90
CA MET A 575 10.74 -8.04 14.77
C MET A 575 11.86 -7.23 14.10
N LYS A 576 12.04 -5.95 14.45
CA LYS A 576 13.05 -5.07 13.83
C LYS A 576 14.38 -5.15 14.57
N SER A 577 15.39 -5.74 13.94
CA SER A 577 16.79 -5.69 14.38
C SER A 577 17.71 -5.07 13.31
N GLY A 578 18.88 -4.60 13.73
CA GLY A 578 19.92 -4.08 12.82
C GLY A 578 19.72 -2.65 12.30
N VAL A 579 20.47 -2.29 11.24
CA VAL A 579 20.48 -0.95 10.63
C VAL A 579 19.35 -0.80 9.61
N GLN A 580 18.54 0.26 9.80
CA GLN A 580 17.28 0.45 9.09
C GLN A 580 17.25 1.77 8.31
N THR A 581 16.72 1.70 7.10
CA THR A 581 16.27 2.82 6.27
C THR A 581 14.75 2.75 6.13
N ARG A 582 14.03 3.17 7.17
CA ARG A 582 12.55 3.15 7.21
C ARG A 582 11.95 4.53 7.48
N MET A 583 10.74 4.79 7.00
CA MET A 583 9.93 5.96 7.34
C MET A 583 9.79 6.18 8.85
N PRO A 584 9.56 7.43 9.29
CA PRO A 584 9.26 7.77 10.66
C PRO A 584 8.19 6.87 11.32
N PHE A 585 7.00 6.82 10.77
CA PHE A 585 5.92 6.07 11.36
C PHE A 585 4.95 5.68 10.24
N GLU A 586 4.02 4.78 10.56
CA GLU A 586 2.85 4.60 9.72
C GLU A 586 2.04 5.89 9.80
N ILE A 587 2.02 6.63 8.69
CA ILE A 587 1.30 7.89 8.62
C ILE A 587 -0.18 7.53 8.54
N LYS A 588 -0.90 7.72 9.65
CA LYS A 588 -2.35 7.82 9.63
C LYS A 588 -2.72 9.28 9.46
N VAL A 589 -3.38 9.58 8.35
CA VAL A 589 -4.00 10.88 8.10
C VAL A 589 -5.50 10.66 8.13
N GLU A 590 -6.17 11.38 9.02
CA GLU A 590 -7.64 11.36 9.19
C GLU A 590 -8.25 12.68 8.73
#